data_AF-A0A2R5FV63-F1
#
_entry.id   AF-A0A2R5FV63-F1
#
_cell.length_a   1.000
_cell.length_b   1.000
_cell.length_c   1.000
_cell.angle_alpha   90.00
_cell.angle_beta   90.00
_cell.angle_gamma   90.00
#
_symmetry.space_group_name_H-M   'P 1'
#
loop_
_entity.id
_entity.type
_entity.pdbx_description
1 polymer ?
#
loop_
_entity_poly.entity_id
_entity_poly.type
_entity_poly.pdbx_seq_one_letter_code
_entity_poly.pdbx_strand_id
1 'polypeptide(L)'
;MRRGSHFLNYSDFVVFCEEFALPRVPVLYIGAYTWEVVSQFNNANSVVSPNCIMEGVVVQPIIEKTHPEIGRVVLKLISDRYLLRKDGTELH
;
A
#
# COMPACT_ATOMS: atom_id res chain seq x y z
N MET A 1 -7.93 -1.94 -8.05
CA MET A 1 -8.52 -2.33 -9.35
C MET A 1 -9.38 -1.18 -9.87
N ARG A 2 -9.45 -0.96 -11.19
CA ARG A 2 -10.23 0.14 -11.80
C ARG A 2 -11.33 -0.42 -12.70
N ARG A 3 -12.55 0.10 -12.56
CA ARG A 3 -13.70 -0.17 -13.41
C ARG A 3 -14.09 1.13 -14.13
N GLY A 4 -13.83 1.20 -15.44
CA GLY A 4 -13.99 2.44 -16.20
C GLY A 4 -13.06 3.55 -15.68
N SER A 5 -13.64 4.68 -15.27
CA SER A 5 -12.94 5.83 -14.70
C SER A 5 -12.71 5.74 -13.18
N HIS A 6 -13.31 4.77 -12.48
CA HIS A 6 -13.31 4.73 -11.02
C HIS A 6 -12.54 3.53 -10.48
N PHE A 7 -11.82 3.73 -9.38
CA PHE A 7 -11.25 2.63 -8.61
C PHE A 7 -12.34 2.01 -7.73
N LEU A 8 -12.21 0.71 -7.47
CA LEU A 8 -13.13 -0.02 -6.60
C LEU A 8 -12.91 0.34 -5.13
N ASN A 9 -13.98 0.30 -4.33
CA ASN A 9 -13.85 0.23 -2.88
C ASN A 9 -13.06 -1.02 -2.48
N TYR A 10 -12.45 -0.99 -1.29
CA TYR A 10 -11.61 -2.09 -0.83
C TYR A 10 -12.40 -3.41 -0.74
N SER A 11 -13.65 -3.37 -0.26
CA SER A 11 -14.52 -4.56 -0.18
C SER A 11 -14.76 -5.20 -1.55
N ASP A 12 -15.08 -4.39 -2.57
CA ASP A 12 -15.38 -4.89 -3.92
C ASP A 12 -14.12 -5.46 -4.58
N PHE A 13 -12.96 -4.85 -4.31
CA PHE A 13 -11.66 -5.38 -4.75
C PHE A 13 -11.37 -6.75 -4.11
N VAL A 14 -11.64 -6.91 -2.81
CA VAL A 14 -11.43 -8.20 -2.11
C VAL A 14 -12.33 -9.28 -2.69
N VAL A 15 -13.63 -9.00 -2.83
CA VAL A 15 -14.61 -9.93 -3.41
C VAL A 15 -14.17 -10.36 -4.81
N PHE A 16 -13.78 -9.41 -5.65
CA PHE A 16 -13.29 -9.71 -7.00
C PHE A 16 -12.06 -10.62 -6.97
N CYS A 17 -11.04 -10.30 -6.15
CA CYS A 17 -9.86 -11.16 -6.06
C CYS A 17 -10.19 -12.56 -5.55
N GLU A 18 -11.14 -12.71 -4.63
CA GLU A 18 -11.56 -14.00 -4.10
C GLU A 18 -12.32 -14.83 -5.15
N GLU A 19 -13.26 -14.21 -5.87
CA GLU A 19 -14.03 -14.85 -6.94
C GLU A 19 -13.11 -15.45 -8.03
N PHE A 20 -12.04 -14.73 -8.38
CA PHE A 20 -11.10 -15.14 -9.43
C PHE A 20 -9.80 -15.78 -8.90
N ALA A 21 -9.73 -16.11 -7.60
CA ALA A 21 -8.55 -16.69 -6.95
C ALA A 21 -7.24 -15.93 -7.22
N LEU A 22 -7.30 -14.59 -7.25
CA LEU A 22 -6.16 -13.72 -7.50
C LEU A 22 -5.39 -13.44 -6.19
N PRO A 23 -4.06 -13.55 -6.18
CA PRO A 23 -3.27 -13.20 -5.00
C PRO A 23 -3.38 -11.69 -4.71
N ARG A 24 -3.33 -11.34 -3.44
CA ARG A 24 -3.39 -9.96 -2.95
C ARG A 24 -2.14 -9.63 -2.14
N VAL A 25 -1.74 -8.36 -2.18
CA VAL A 25 -0.77 -7.85 -1.20
C VAL A 25 -1.37 -7.96 0.21
N PRO A 26 -0.61 -8.39 1.22
CA PRO A 26 -1.13 -8.52 2.58
C PRO A 26 -1.57 -7.17 3.16
N VAL A 27 -2.64 -7.19 3.93
CA VAL A 27 -3.09 -6.03 4.71
C VAL A 27 -2.30 -5.99 6.01
N LEU A 28 -1.68 -4.85 6.29
CA LEU A 28 -0.94 -4.63 7.53
C LEU A 28 -1.84 -4.13 8.68
N TYR A 29 -2.84 -3.30 8.35
CA TYR A 29 -3.73 -2.68 9.32
C TYR A 29 -5.02 -2.16 8.65
N ILE A 30 -6.15 -2.26 9.34
CA ILE A 30 -7.43 -1.62 8.98
C ILE A 30 -7.93 -0.84 10.19
N GLY A 31 -8.10 0.47 10.04
CA GLY A 31 -8.61 1.32 11.10
C GLY A 31 -8.37 2.80 10.82
N ALA A 32 -8.51 3.63 11.86
CA ALA A 32 -8.27 5.07 11.76
C ALA A 32 -6.79 5.34 11.41
N TYR A 33 -6.59 6.32 10.52
CA TYR A 33 -5.25 6.78 10.16
C TYR A 33 -4.64 7.57 11.32
N THR A 34 -3.42 7.20 11.70
CA THR A 34 -2.51 7.99 12.54
C THR A 34 -1.09 7.81 12.00
N TRP A 35 -0.24 8.83 12.16
CA TRP A 35 1.15 8.73 11.72
C TRP A 35 1.90 7.65 12.51
N GLU A 36 1.57 7.53 13.80
CA GLU A 36 2.15 6.59 14.73
C GLU A 36 1.91 5.14 14.29
N VAL A 37 0.74 4.82 13.73
CA VAL A 37 0.46 3.48 13.20
C VAL A 37 1.21 3.24 11.90
N VAL A 38 1.19 4.19 10.95
CA VAL A 38 1.78 4.00 9.61
C VAL A 38 3.30 3.85 9.67
N SER A 39 3.96 4.65 10.51
CA SER A 39 5.43 4.66 10.67
C SER A 39 6.00 3.39 11.32
N GLN A 40 5.16 2.56 11.94
CA GLN A 40 5.59 1.25 12.48
C GLN A 40 5.90 0.23 11.37
N PHE A 41 5.32 0.42 10.19
CA PHE A 41 5.36 -0.60 9.14
C PHE A 41 6.39 -0.34 8.04
N ASN A 42 6.60 0.91 7.61
CA ASN A 42 7.41 1.21 6.43
C ASN A 42 8.87 0.73 6.58
N ASN A 43 9.45 0.78 7.78
CA ASN A 43 10.84 0.38 8.03
C ASN A 43 10.99 -1.08 8.54
N ALA A 44 9.93 -1.89 8.53
CA ALA A 44 10.00 -3.31 8.87
C ALA A 44 10.54 -4.16 7.69
N ASN A 45 10.74 -5.46 7.92
CA ASN A 45 10.96 -6.40 6.82
C ASN A 45 9.64 -6.70 6.10
N SER A 46 9.72 -7.13 4.85
CA SER A 46 8.53 -7.44 4.04
C SER A 46 7.73 -8.59 4.66
N VAL A 47 6.41 -8.42 4.75
CA VAL A 47 5.49 -9.47 5.17
C VAL A 47 5.33 -10.58 4.12
N VAL A 48 5.69 -10.31 2.87
CA VAL A 48 5.68 -11.30 1.78
C VAL A 48 7.00 -12.06 1.72
N SER A 49 8.12 -11.41 2.07
CA SER A 49 9.44 -12.02 2.13
C SER A 49 10.19 -11.53 3.38
N PRO A 50 10.13 -12.27 4.51
CA PRO A 50 10.67 -11.82 5.79
C PRO A 50 12.18 -11.52 5.81
N ASN A 51 12.93 -12.04 4.82
CA ASN A 51 14.36 -11.83 4.66
C ASN A 51 14.69 -10.57 3.82
N CYS A 52 13.68 -9.90 3.27
CA CYS A 52 13.85 -8.70 2.45
C CYS A 52 13.37 -7.46 3.21
N ILE A 53 14.02 -6.32 2.94
CA ILE A 53 13.59 -5.01 3.45
C ILE A 53 12.29 -4.62 2.73
N MET A 54 11.32 -4.07 3.46
CA MET A 54 10.12 -3.51 2.85
C MET A 54 10.46 -2.20 2.11
N GLU A 55 10.00 -2.03 0.87
CA GLU A 55 10.18 -0.76 0.14
C GLU A 55 9.42 0.38 0.81
N GLY A 56 8.22 0.08 1.33
CA GLY A 56 7.37 1.02 2.03
C GLY A 56 5.95 0.48 2.19
N VAL A 57 5.04 1.36 2.57
CA VAL A 57 3.62 1.05 2.73
C VAL A 57 2.75 1.93 1.85
N VAL A 58 1.61 1.39 1.45
CA VAL A 58 0.54 2.13 0.76
C VAL A 58 -0.64 2.28 1.70
N VAL A 59 -1.11 3.51 1.86
CA VAL A 59 -2.29 3.87 2.66
C VAL A 59 -3.38 4.33 1.71
N GLN A 60 -4.56 3.72 1.81
CA GLN A 60 -5.73 4.08 1.03
C GLN A 60 -7.00 3.98 1.90
N PRO A 61 -8.05 4.77 1.62
CA PRO A 61 -9.32 4.65 2.30
C PRO A 61 -10.06 3.36 1.86
N ILE A 62 -10.90 2.83 2.75
CA ILE A 62 -11.75 1.67 2.44
C ILE A 62 -12.80 2.02 1.37
N ILE A 63 -13.37 3.22 1.47
CA ILE A 63 -14.24 3.81 0.46
C ILE A 63 -13.37 4.69 -0.44
N GLU A 64 -13.33 4.36 -1.72
CA GLU A 64 -12.54 5.10 -2.70
C GLU A 64 -13.05 6.55 -2.79
N LYS A 65 -12.11 7.50 -2.82
CA LYS A 65 -12.43 8.92 -2.94
C LYS A 65 -11.34 9.68 -3.69
N THR A 66 -11.76 10.79 -4.27
CA THR A 66 -10.90 11.75 -4.97
C THR A 66 -10.94 13.07 -4.21
N HIS A 67 -9.79 13.71 -4.07
CA HIS A 67 -9.65 15.06 -3.56
C HIS A 67 -9.34 16.01 -4.73
N PRO A 68 -9.89 17.24 -4.76
CA PRO A 68 -9.67 18.17 -5.88
C PRO A 68 -8.20 18.48 -6.19
N GLU A 69 -7.35 18.53 -5.18
CA GLU A 69 -5.94 18.94 -5.34
C GLU A 69 -4.98 17.77 -5.60
N ILE A 70 -5.17 16.64 -4.91
CA ILE A 70 -4.23 15.49 -4.98
C ILE A 70 -4.74 14.37 -5.88
N GLY A 71 -5.96 14.50 -6.42
CA GLY A 71 -6.61 13.46 -7.19
C GLY A 71 -6.96 12.26 -6.31
N ARG A 72 -6.56 11.06 -6.72
CA ARG A 72 -6.86 9.83 -5.97
C ARG A 72 -6.24 9.91 -4.58
N VAL A 73 -7.04 9.67 -3.54
CA VAL A 73 -6.54 9.63 -2.17
C VAL A 73 -5.86 8.29 -1.90
N VAL A 74 -4.58 8.20 -2.27
CA VAL A 74 -3.70 7.07 -1.99
C VAL A 74 -2.30 7.62 -1.73
N LEU A 75 -1.72 7.24 -0.61
CA LEU A 75 -0.41 7.73 -0.17
C LEU A 75 0.57 6.58 -0.08
N LYS A 76 1.83 6.87 -0.36
CA LYS A 76 2.94 5.94 -0.13
C LYS A 76 3.90 6.55 0.89
N LEU A 77 4.31 5.76 1.87
CA LEU A 77 5.42 6.09 2.76
C LEU A 77 6.55 5.12 2.46
N ILE A 78 7.64 5.64 1.91
CA ILE A 78 8.81 4.85 1.55
C ILE A 78 9.66 4.59 2.81
N SER A 79 10.32 3.44 2.86
CA SER A 79 11.28 3.07 3.89
C SER A 79 12.58 3.86 3.76
N ASP A 80 13.05 4.42 4.86
CA ASP A 80 14.39 5.01 4.92
C ASP A 80 15.46 3.92 4.77
N ARG A 81 15.25 2.74 5.36
CA ARG A 81 16.15 1.58 5.21
C ARG A 81 16.27 1.17 3.75
N TYR A 82 15.18 1.23 2.99
CA TYR A 82 15.21 0.94 1.56
C TYR A 82 15.93 2.04 0.78
N LEU A 83 15.57 3.31 0.98
CA LEU A 83 16.16 4.44 0.24
C LEU A 83 17.66 4.63 0.50
N LEU A 84 18.10 4.37 1.73
CA LEU A 84 19.49 4.61 2.16
C LEU A 84 20.36 3.33 2.08
N ARG A 85 19.84 2.24 1.53
CA ARG A 85 20.61 0.99 1.38
C ARG A 85 21.79 1.19 0.43
N LYS A 86 22.91 0.55 0.75
CA LYS A 86 24.02 0.43 -0.18
C LYS A 86 23.64 -0.55 -1.30
N ASP A 87 24.20 -0.31 -2.49
CA ASP A 87 24.03 -1.18 -3.67
C ASP A 87 22.57 -1.32 -4.16
N GLY A 88 21.77 -0.27 -3.98
CA GLY A 88 20.44 -0.19 -4.61
C GLY A 88 20.55 -0.24 -6.15
N THR A 89 19.76 -1.09 -6.78
CA THR A 89 19.72 -1.26 -8.24
C THR A 89 18.81 -0.28 -8.96
N GLU A 90 17.97 0.45 -8.21
CA GLU A 90 17.06 1.45 -8.77
C GLU A 90 17.88 2.69 -9.16
N LEU A 91 17.91 3.03 -10.45
CA LEU A 91 18.49 4.28 -10.93
C LEU A 91 17.47 5.41 -10.68
N HIS A 92 17.85 6.41 -9.89
CA HIS A 92 17.05 7.61 -9.61
C HIS A 92 17.36 8.74 -10.59
#